data_AF-A0A534KAB9-F1
#
_entry.id   AF-A0A534KAB9-F1
#
_cell.length_a   1.000
_cell.length_b   1.000
_cell.length_c   1.000
_cell.angle_alpha   90.00
_cell.angle_beta   90.00
_cell.angle_gamma   90.00
#
_symmetry.space_group_name_H-M   'P 1'
#
loop_
_entity.id
_entity.type
_entity.pdbx_description
1 polymer ?
#
loop_
_entity_poly.entity_id
_entity_poly.type
_entity_poly.pdbx_seq_one_letter_code
_entity_poly.pdbx_strand_id
1 'polypeptide(L)'
;MAGLPHPLHRIIEHVYLTDAGGTPLVHLSRLNSDKDPDLIASMFAAIQNFMDDAFHSLGAGDVRSIEIGTRQHVAFGRGHYSL
;
A
#
# COMPACT_ATOMS: atom_id res chain seq x y z
N MET A 1 -35.05 3.27 -19.11
CA MET A 1 -33.99 4.08 -18.49
C MET A 1 -33.24 3.18 -17.51
N ALA A 2 -32.21 2.47 -17.98
CA ALA A 2 -31.38 1.61 -17.12
C ALA A 2 -30.39 2.50 -16.36
N GLY A 3 -30.35 2.39 -15.03
CA GLY A 3 -29.43 3.14 -14.19
C GLY A 3 -27.98 2.85 -14.59
N LEU A 4 -27.15 3.89 -14.58
CA LEU A 4 -25.71 3.79 -14.81
C LEU A 4 -25.10 2.71 -13.90
N PRO A 5 -24.17 1.87 -14.39
CA PRO A 5 -23.43 0.97 -13.52
C PRO A 5 -22.73 1.82 -12.46
N HIS A 6 -23.00 1.53 -11.19
CA HIS A 6 -22.30 2.17 -10.08
C HIS A 6 -20.80 1.98 -10.29
N PRO A 7 -19.96 3.01 -10.11
CA PRO A 7 -18.52 2.85 -10.28
C PRO A 7 -18.05 1.78 -9.30
N LEU A 8 -17.78 0.59 -9.85
CA LEU A 8 -17.02 -0.53 -9.31
C LEU A 8 -16.63 -0.35 -7.84
N HIS A 9 -17.41 -0.94 -6.92
CA HIS A 9 -16.96 -1.11 -5.54
C HIS A 9 -15.59 -1.78 -5.57
N ARG A 10 -14.53 -1.01 -5.28
CA ARG A 10 -13.16 -1.55 -5.16
C ARG A 10 -13.16 -2.47 -3.94
N ILE A 11 -13.07 -3.78 -4.18
CA ILE A 11 -12.98 -4.77 -3.11
C ILE A 11 -11.54 -4.75 -2.60
N ILE A 12 -11.37 -4.37 -1.34
CA ILE A 12 -10.08 -4.43 -0.65
C ILE A 12 -9.99 -5.80 0.03
N GLU A 13 -9.07 -6.65 -0.45
CA GLU A 13 -8.88 -7.99 0.12
C GLU A 13 -7.99 -7.98 1.36
N HIS A 14 -7.01 -7.09 1.39
CA HIS A 14 -6.03 -6.97 2.47
C HIS A 14 -5.71 -5.51 2.75
N VAL A 15 -5.61 -5.17 4.04
CA VAL A 15 -5.07 -3.91 4.53
C VAL A 15 -3.93 -4.24 5.47
N TYR A 16 -2.77 -3.65 5.20
CA TYR A 16 -1.59 -3.72 6.06
C TYR A 16 -1.32 -2.32 6.57
N LEU A 17 -1.32 -2.14 7.89
CA LEU A 17 -0.78 -0.96 8.55
C LEU A 17 0.61 -1.32 9.05
N THR A 18 1.62 -0.61 8.59
CA THR A 18 3.00 -0.81 9.03
C THR A 18 3.52 0.44 9.73
N ASP A 19 4.55 0.27 10.54
CA ASP A 19 5.36 1.41 10.98
C ASP A 19 6.30 1.89 9.85
N ALA A 20 7.14 2.87 10.16
CA ALA A 20 8.17 3.38 9.26
C ALA A 20 9.29 2.36 8.95
N GLY A 21 9.51 1.37 9.81
CA GLY A 21 10.48 0.29 9.56
C GLY A 21 9.96 -0.77 8.59
N GLY A 22 8.67 -0.77 8.28
CA GLY A 22 8.02 -1.84 7.53
C GLY A 22 7.53 -2.99 8.41
N THR A 23 7.54 -2.85 9.73
CA THR A 23 6.96 -3.83 10.66
C THR A 23 5.43 -3.69 10.65
N PRO A 24 4.67 -4.77 10.41
CA PRO A 24 3.21 -4.70 10.43
C PRO A 24 2.68 -4.51 11.86
N LEU A 25 1.80 -3.52 12.01
CA LEU A 25 1.06 -3.21 13.23
C LEU A 25 -0.33 -3.85 13.21
N VAL A 26 -0.98 -3.82 12.04
CA VAL A 26 -2.33 -4.37 11.84
C VAL A 26 -2.42 -5.01 10.45
N HIS A 27 -3.00 -6.20 10.38
CA HIS A 27 -3.42 -6.83 9.13
C HIS A 27 -4.90 -7.14 9.19
N LEU A 28 -5.67 -6.59 8.25
CA LEU A 28 -7.07 -6.92 8.04
C LEU A 28 -7.19 -7.67 6.73
N SER A 29 -7.90 -8.80 6.74
CA SER A 29 -8.18 -9.57 5.54
C SER A 29 -9.66 -9.90 5.46
N ARG A 30 -10.20 -9.92 4.24
CA ARG A 30 -11.62 -10.24 4.00
C ARG A 30 -11.91 -11.74 4.13
N LEU A 31 -10.94 -12.56 3.76
CA LEU A 31 -10.95 -14.01 3.88
C LEU A 31 -9.64 -14.45 4.54
N ASN A 32 -9.68 -15.63 5.19
CA ASN A 32 -8.47 -16.25 5.71
C ASN A 32 -7.44 -16.37 4.57
N SER A 33 -6.26 -15.83 4.83
CA SER A 33 -5.20 -15.68 3.85
C SER A 33 -3.97 -16.40 4.36
N ASP A 34 -3.43 -17.30 3.55
CA ASP A 34 -2.17 -18.01 3.86
C ASP A 34 -0.93 -17.13 3.66
N LYS A 35 -1.12 -15.86 3.23
CA LYS A 35 -0.02 -14.90 3.07
C LYS A 35 0.46 -14.42 4.43
N ASP A 36 1.76 -14.55 4.66
CA ASP A 36 2.47 -13.98 5.79
C ASP A 36 2.48 -12.43 5.73
N PRO A 37 1.83 -11.73 6.67
CA PRO A 37 1.81 -10.27 6.72
C PRO A 37 3.18 -9.64 6.92
N ASP A 38 4.08 -10.30 7.66
CA ASP A 38 5.43 -9.78 7.95
C ASP A 38 6.26 -9.75 6.66
N LEU A 39 6.18 -10.81 5.86
CA LEU A 39 6.84 -10.89 4.56
C LEU A 39 6.34 -9.80 3.61
N ILE A 40 5.01 -9.66 3.48
CA ILE A 40 4.42 -8.68 2.56
C ILE A 40 4.78 -7.25 2.98
N ALA A 41 4.67 -6.93 4.27
CA ALA A 41 5.03 -5.63 4.82
C ALA A 41 6.51 -5.30 4.55
N SER A 42 7.40 -6.26 4.80
CA SER A 42 8.85 -6.11 4.54
C SER A 42 9.16 -5.86 3.07
N MET A 43 8.50 -6.59 2.15
CA MET A 43 8.66 -6.38 0.70
C MET A 43 8.27 -4.97 0.28
N PHE A 44 7.11 -4.47 0.73
CA PHE A 44 6.66 -3.14 0.36
C PHE A 44 7.49 -2.03 0.99
N ALA A 45 8.02 -2.23 2.19
CA ALA A 45 8.96 -1.30 2.80
C ALA A 45 10.28 -1.23 2.00
N ALA A 46 10.80 -2.36 1.55
CA ALA A 46 11.99 -2.40 0.70
C ALA A 46 11.77 -1.68 -0.65
N ILE A 47 10.62 -1.90 -1.30
CA ILE A 47 10.27 -1.23 -2.56
C ILE A 47 10.20 0.29 -2.36
N GLN A 48 9.58 0.75 -1.28
CA GLN A 48 9.51 2.18 -0.99
C GLN A 48 10.87 2.79 -0.70
N ASN A 49 11.66 2.18 0.18
CA ASN A 49 12.99 2.71 0.50
C ASN A 49 13.85 2.82 -0.78
N PHE A 50 13.75 1.81 -1.66
CA PHE A 50 14.40 1.88 -2.97
C PHE A 50 13.88 3.04 -3.84
N MET A 51 12.56 3.25 -3.89
CA MET A 51 12.00 4.37 -4.66
C MET A 51 12.35 5.72 -4.04
N ASP A 52 12.28 5.87 -2.72
CA ASP A 52 12.70 7.07 -2.00
C ASP A 52 14.15 7.40 -2.37
N ASP A 53 15.09 6.44 -2.26
CA ASP A 53 16.49 6.64 -2.64
C ASP A 53 16.65 7.01 -4.12
N ALA A 54 15.92 6.33 -5.02
CA ALA A 54 16.01 6.56 -6.46
C ALA A 54 15.53 7.97 -6.85
N PHE A 55 14.45 8.45 -6.23
CA PHE A 55 13.84 9.75 -6.53
C PHE A 55 14.34 10.88 -5.63
N HIS A 56 15.08 10.59 -4.55
CA HIS A 56 15.68 11.59 -3.66
C HIS A 56 16.59 12.55 -4.43
N SER A 57 17.42 12.00 -5.33
CA SER A 57 18.32 12.77 -6.20
C SER A 57 17.61 13.70 -7.19
N LEU A 58 16.31 13.45 -7.44
CA LEU A 58 15.48 14.23 -8.37
C LEU A 58 14.67 15.32 -7.65
N GLY A 59 14.79 15.46 -6.32
CA GLY A 59 14.07 16.45 -5.53
C GLY A 59 12.55 16.20 -5.45
N ALA A 60 12.09 15.00 -5.80
CA ALA A 60 10.67 14.65 -5.82
C ALA A 60 10.07 14.44 -4.42
N GLY A 61 10.92 14.32 -3.39
CA GLY A 61 10.51 14.00 -2.02
C GLY A 61 10.14 12.52 -1.85
N ASP A 62 9.47 12.23 -0.74
CA ASP A 62 9.12 10.86 -0.35
C ASP A 62 7.96 10.28 -1.17
N VAL A 63 7.98 8.98 -1.41
CA VAL A 63 6.90 8.24 -2.07
C VAL A 63 5.67 8.22 -1.16
N ARG A 64 4.62 8.92 -1.59
CA ARG A 64 3.34 8.99 -0.85
C ARG A 64 2.38 7.86 -1.20
N SER A 65 2.43 7.35 -2.43
CA SER A 65 1.62 6.23 -2.87
C SER A 65 2.19 5.49 -4.08
N ILE A 66 2.04 4.17 -4.07
CA ILE A 66 2.37 3.27 -5.19
C ILE A 66 1.08 2.55 -5.57
N GLU A 67 0.73 2.53 -6.86
CA GLU A 67 -0.36 1.73 -7.41
C GLU A 67 0.18 0.72 -8.43
N ILE A 68 -0.24 -0.54 -8.36
CA ILE A 68 0.28 -1.61 -9.23
C ILE A 68 -0.85 -2.27 -10.03
N GLY A 69 -0.84 -2.09 -11.35
CA GLY A 69 -1.72 -2.81 -12.28
C GLY A 69 -3.21 -2.46 -12.19
N THR A 70 -4.03 -3.20 -12.95
CA THR A 70 -5.48 -2.96 -13.14
C THR A 70 -6.40 -3.89 -12.35
N ARG A 71 -5.84 -4.93 -11.72
CA ARG A 71 -6.60 -5.98 -11.00
C ARG A 71 -6.21 -6.16 -9.53
N GLN A 72 -5.08 -5.62 -9.10
CA GLN A 72 -4.59 -5.73 -7.73
C GLN A 72 -4.13 -4.35 -7.24
N HIS A 73 -5.09 -3.55 -6.78
CA HIS A 73 -4.76 -2.24 -6.22
C HIS A 73 -4.12 -2.42 -4.86
N VAL A 74 -2.79 -2.39 -4.83
CA VAL A 74 -2.06 -2.07 -3.62
C VAL A 74 -1.93 -0.56 -3.59
N ALA A 75 -2.38 0.06 -2.51
CA ALA A 75 -2.12 1.46 -2.22
C ALA A 75 -1.30 1.47 -0.93
N PHE A 76 -0.06 1.92 -1.04
CA PHE A 76 0.76 2.18 0.14
C PHE A 76 0.66 3.65 0.49
N GLY A 77 0.61 3.99 1.79
CA GLY A 77 0.62 5.37 2.24
C GLY A 77 1.36 5.48 3.56
N ARG A 78 2.36 6.37 3.60
CA ARG A 78 3.12 6.65 4.83
C ARG A 78 2.52 7.87 5.52
N GLY A 79 1.97 7.67 6.71
CA GLY A 79 1.58 8.78 7.59
C GLY A 79 2.84 9.46 8.11
N HIS A 80 2.96 10.78 7.90
CA HIS A 80 3.97 11.57 8.58
C HIS A 80 3.37 12.05 9.91
N TYR A 81 4.08 11.84 11.02
CA TYR A 81 3.70 12.44 12.29
C TYR A 81 3.99 13.95 12.20
N SER A 82 2.95 14.77 12.08
CA SER A 82 3.06 16.22 12.21
C SER A 82 2.78 16.60 13.66
N LEU A 83 3.79 17.10 14.36
CA LEU A 83 3.64 17.81 15.64
C LEU A 83 3.14 19.24 15.41
#